data_AF-A0A178EYB0-F1
#
_entry.id   AF-A0A178EYB0-F1
#
_cell.length_a   1.000
_cell.length_b   1.000
_cell.length_c   1.000
_cell.angle_alpha   90.00
_cell.angle_beta   90.00
_cell.angle_gamma   90.00
#
_symmetry.space_group_name_H-M   'P 1'
#
loop_
_entity.id
_entity.type
_entity.pdbx_description
1 polymer ?
#
loop_
_entity_poly.entity_id
_entity_poly.type
_entity_poly.pdbx_seq_one_letter_code
_entity_poly.pdbx_strand_id
1 'polypeptide(L)'
;MPPNPSTFTALNVPSGYRLPESLEYFSLAARPDTDLWRKPPDRETSTAPILYTSLQRPFVLAEVTVTADWEMEWDQGGLVIFSGPPPGPRLIQPNNSNELVPTTVINLDNNNSSVDAGEQHQQPPQPPPYPDFNLGQGKWVKAGLEFSAGTVNASSVSATSDGADWCLSPLAPPNQPTSITSLRIKLERIGHSLWVWYQIPPSSFSTDQESSHSPGSAAQSWRKLREVTWFFWGVEDKSVHIGVYACRPANISISSTMWAARNGGQYFHDNRPSPNSLVVDFEDLEIF
;
A
#
# COMPACT_ATOMS: atom_id res chain seq x y z
N MET A 1 14.22 -10.20 -14.40
CA MET A 1 13.69 -11.59 -14.37
C MET A 1 12.63 -11.67 -13.29
N PRO A 2 11.47 -12.28 -13.55
CA PRO A 2 10.40 -12.36 -12.56
C PRO A 2 10.88 -13.13 -11.32
N PRO A 3 10.43 -12.74 -10.11
CA PRO A 3 10.81 -13.44 -8.90
C PRO A 3 10.19 -14.84 -8.84
N ASN A 4 10.81 -15.74 -8.08
CA ASN A 4 10.32 -17.11 -7.93
C ASN A 4 9.00 -17.14 -7.11
N PRO A 5 7.88 -17.61 -7.68
CA PRO A 5 6.59 -17.65 -6.99
C PRO A 5 6.61 -18.43 -5.66
N SER A 6 7.49 -19.44 -5.53
CA SER A 6 7.58 -20.23 -4.29
C SER A 6 8.10 -19.44 -3.08
N THR A 7 8.67 -18.26 -3.31
CA THR A 7 9.12 -17.36 -2.24
C THR A 7 8.02 -16.43 -1.74
N PHE A 8 6.87 -16.40 -2.43
CA PHE A 8 5.76 -15.52 -2.07
C PHE A 8 4.83 -16.17 -1.06
N THR A 9 4.21 -15.31 -0.25
CA THR A 9 3.13 -15.61 0.67
C THR A 9 1.92 -14.78 0.29
N ALA A 10 0.74 -15.40 0.28
CA ALA A 10 -0.51 -14.71 0.04
C ALA A 10 -1.17 -14.34 1.38
N LEU A 11 -1.61 -13.09 1.51
CA LEU A 11 -2.28 -12.52 2.67
C LEU A 11 -3.65 -11.99 2.25
N ASN A 12 -4.67 -12.20 3.09
CA ASN A 12 -6.06 -11.74 2.88
C ASN A 12 -6.70 -12.20 1.55
N VAL A 13 -6.24 -13.32 1.00
CA VAL A 13 -6.83 -13.96 -0.18
C VAL A 13 -7.93 -14.97 0.21
N PRO A 14 -8.88 -15.29 -0.70
CA PRO A 14 -9.89 -16.31 -0.44
C PRO A 14 -9.30 -17.68 -0.07
N SER A 15 -10.04 -18.46 0.72
CA SER A 15 -9.66 -19.84 1.04
C SER A 15 -9.48 -20.67 -0.23
N GLY A 16 -8.36 -21.36 -0.33
CA GLY A 16 -8.02 -22.18 -1.51
C GLY A 16 -7.31 -21.40 -2.64
N TYR A 17 -7.03 -20.11 -2.47
CA TYR A 17 -6.19 -19.35 -3.40
C TYR A 17 -4.84 -20.05 -3.61
N ARG A 18 -4.40 -20.08 -4.85
CA ARG A 18 -3.10 -20.62 -5.27
C ARG A 18 -2.29 -19.48 -5.86
N LEU A 19 -1.02 -19.42 -5.49
CA LEU A 19 -0.09 -18.48 -6.09
C LEU A 19 0.00 -18.75 -7.61
N PRO A 20 0.21 -17.70 -8.42
CA PRO A 20 0.47 -17.85 -9.85
C PRO A 20 1.66 -18.78 -10.12
N GLU A 21 1.61 -19.55 -11.20
CA GLU A 21 2.74 -20.40 -11.62
C GLU A 21 3.93 -19.58 -12.11
N SER A 22 3.67 -18.36 -12.60
CA SER A 22 4.66 -17.37 -13.02
C SER A 22 4.26 -15.99 -12.48
N LEU A 23 5.26 -15.18 -12.11
CA LEU A 23 5.08 -13.78 -11.73
C LEU A 23 5.51 -12.82 -12.86
N GLU A 24 5.57 -13.30 -14.10
CA GLU A 24 5.78 -12.48 -15.29
C GLU A 24 4.51 -11.69 -15.67
N TYR A 25 3.36 -12.37 -15.64
CA TYR A 25 2.02 -11.80 -15.80
C TYR A 25 1.06 -12.56 -14.90
N PHE A 26 0.33 -11.86 -14.03
CA PHE A 26 -0.67 -12.47 -13.16
C PHE A 26 -1.69 -11.44 -12.66
N SER A 27 -2.81 -11.92 -12.10
CA SER A 27 -3.87 -11.04 -11.59
C SER A 27 -4.14 -11.27 -10.10
N LEU A 28 -4.52 -10.21 -9.40
CA LEU A 28 -4.99 -10.26 -8.01
C LEU A 28 -6.36 -9.59 -7.91
N ALA A 29 -7.33 -10.31 -7.34
CA ALA A 29 -8.69 -9.82 -7.17
C ALA A 29 -8.93 -9.29 -5.76
N ALA A 30 -9.45 -8.07 -5.65
CA ALA A 30 -9.88 -7.42 -4.42
C ALA A 30 -11.42 -7.33 -4.35
N ARG A 31 -12.01 -7.94 -3.33
CA ARG A 31 -13.45 -7.84 -3.06
C ARG A 31 -13.81 -6.45 -2.52
N PRO A 32 -15.09 -6.04 -2.55
CA PRO A 32 -15.55 -4.87 -1.79
C PRO A 32 -15.15 -4.93 -0.30
N ASP A 33 -15.04 -3.77 0.34
CA ASP A 33 -14.58 -3.56 1.72
C ASP A 33 -13.13 -4.01 1.98
N THR A 34 -12.27 -4.01 0.96
CA THR A 34 -10.84 -4.32 1.13
C THR A 34 -10.00 -3.04 1.14
N ASP A 35 -9.12 -2.90 2.14
CA ASP A 35 -8.21 -1.77 2.25
C ASP A 35 -6.97 -2.11 3.10
N LEU A 36 -5.93 -1.27 2.97
CA LEU A 36 -4.76 -1.22 3.83
C LEU A 36 -4.56 0.22 4.30
N TRP A 37 -4.89 0.50 5.57
CA TRP A 37 -4.89 1.85 6.12
C TRP A 37 -4.65 1.87 7.62
N ARG A 38 -3.87 2.83 8.11
CA ARG A 38 -3.66 3.04 9.55
C ARG A 38 -4.28 4.36 10.00
N LYS A 39 -5.34 4.27 10.80
CA LYS A 39 -5.99 5.42 11.43
C LYS A 39 -5.39 5.66 12.83
N PRO A 40 -4.93 6.87 13.16
CA PRO A 40 -4.47 7.19 14.51
C PRO A 40 -5.57 6.96 15.58
N PRO A 41 -5.22 6.60 16.83
CA PRO A 41 -3.84 6.40 17.31
C PRO A 41 -3.24 5.02 16.96
N ASP A 42 -4.04 3.98 16.72
CA ASP A 42 -3.53 2.60 16.55
C ASP A 42 -4.49 1.66 15.78
N ARG A 43 -5.47 2.21 15.05
CA ARG A 43 -6.45 1.40 14.31
C ARG A 43 -5.94 1.05 12.92
N GLU A 44 -5.55 -0.22 12.74
CA GLU A 44 -5.14 -0.77 11.46
C GLU A 44 -6.33 -1.46 10.73
N THR A 45 -6.54 -1.09 9.47
CA THR A 45 -7.32 -1.86 8.50
C THR A 45 -6.32 -2.60 7.62
N SER A 46 -6.33 -3.93 7.64
CA SER A 46 -5.51 -4.77 6.74
C SER A 46 -6.35 -5.92 6.21
N THR A 47 -7.18 -5.61 5.22
CA THR A 47 -8.08 -6.55 4.54
C THR A 47 -7.75 -6.70 3.04
N ALA A 48 -6.86 -5.84 2.52
CA ALA A 48 -6.39 -5.91 1.15
C ALA A 48 -5.68 -7.24 0.84
N PRO A 49 -6.02 -7.94 -0.26
CA PRO A 49 -5.22 -9.05 -0.75
C PRO A 49 -3.82 -8.57 -1.13
N ILE A 50 -2.81 -9.30 -0.64
CA ILE A 50 -1.39 -8.98 -0.85
C ILE A 50 -0.65 -10.27 -1.21
N LEU A 51 0.21 -10.22 -2.22
CA LEU A 51 1.22 -11.25 -2.48
C LEU A 51 2.59 -10.65 -2.19
N TYR A 52 3.31 -11.17 -1.19
CA TYR A 52 4.60 -10.61 -0.78
C TYR A 52 5.66 -11.69 -0.57
N THR A 53 6.92 -11.30 -0.71
CA THR A 53 8.08 -12.12 -0.35
C THR A 53 8.85 -11.49 0.81
N SER A 54 9.55 -12.31 1.59
CA SER A 54 10.40 -11.85 2.70
C SER A 54 11.85 -11.83 2.24
N LEU A 55 12.49 -10.67 2.33
CA LEU A 55 13.82 -10.50 1.77
C LEU A 55 14.88 -11.17 2.65
N GLN A 56 15.86 -11.81 1.99
CA GLN A 56 17.04 -12.39 2.65
C GLN A 56 18.28 -11.49 2.50
N ARG A 57 18.17 -10.44 1.67
CA ARG A 57 19.22 -9.48 1.35
C ARG A 57 18.65 -8.07 1.48
N PRO A 58 19.51 -7.05 1.64
CA PRO A 58 19.05 -5.66 1.65
C PRO A 58 18.24 -5.33 0.40
N PHE A 59 17.05 -4.77 0.60
CA PHE A 59 16.22 -4.25 -0.49
C PHE A 59 16.97 -3.17 -1.28
N VAL A 60 16.97 -3.29 -2.60
CA VAL A 60 17.53 -2.30 -3.53
C VAL A 60 16.38 -1.59 -4.24
N LEU A 61 15.58 -2.35 -4.99
CA LEU A 61 14.41 -1.81 -5.68
C LEU A 61 13.37 -2.89 -5.97
N ALA A 62 12.13 -2.46 -6.19
CA ALA A 62 11.10 -3.27 -6.81
C ALA A 62 10.30 -2.42 -7.78
N GLU A 63 9.90 -2.99 -8.91
CA GLU A 63 9.05 -2.34 -9.90
C GLU A 63 8.03 -3.30 -10.50
N VAL A 64 6.91 -2.75 -10.94
CA VAL A 64 5.82 -3.50 -11.58
C VAL A 64 4.96 -2.56 -12.42
N THR A 65 4.38 -3.06 -13.50
CA THR A 65 3.29 -2.40 -14.21
C THR A 65 1.97 -2.94 -13.67
N VAL A 66 1.07 -2.05 -13.22
CA VAL A 66 -0.30 -2.41 -12.83
C VAL A 66 -1.28 -1.94 -13.87
N THR A 67 -2.29 -2.75 -14.15
CA THR A 67 -3.42 -2.42 -15.04
C THR A 67 -4.73 -2.90 -14.42
N ALA A 68 -5.77 -2.09 -14.47
CA ALA A 68 -7.11 -2.52 -14.08
C ALA A 68 -8.17 -1.63 -14.75
N ASP A 69 -9.42 -2.10 -14.72
CA ASP A 69 -10.58 -1.24 -14.87
C ASP A 69 -10.83 -0.55 -13.52
N TRP A 70 -10.50 0.74 -13.43
CA TRP A 70 -10.65 1.54 -12.21
C TRP A 70 -12.04 2.15 -12.16
N GLU A 71 -12.97 1.47 -11.49
CA GLU A 71 -14.41 1.74 -11.64
C GLU A 71 -15.00 2.48 -10.43
N MET A 72 -14.44 2.24 -9.25
CA MET A 72 -15.00 2.69 -7.99
C MET A 72 -14.06 3.67 -7.29
N GLU A 73 -14.64 4.63 -6.57
CA GLU A 73 -13.89 5.54 -5.71
C GLU A 73 -13.01 4.71 -4.74
N TRP A 74 -11.73 5.04 -4.70
CA TRP A 74 -10.67 4.40 -3.95
C TRP A 74 -10.22 3.01 -4.43
N ASP A 75 -10.59 2.58 -5.64
CA ASP A 75 -9.95 1.40 -6.27
C ASP A 75 -8.43 1.63 -6.36
N GLN A 76 -7.63 0.65 -5.92
CA GLN A 76 -6.18 0.77 -5.82
C GLN A 76 -5.45 -0.51 -6.24
N GLY A 77 -4.26 -0.35 -6.82
CA GLY A 77 -3.34 -1.47 -7.08
C GLY A 77 -1.91 -0.99 -7.26
N GLY A 78 -0.94 -1.77 -6.80
CA GLY A 78 0.47 -1.38 -6.85
C GLY A 78 1.41 -2.24 -6.01
N LEU A 79 2.51 -1.64 -5.58
CA LEU A 79 3.51 -2.24 -4.69
C LEU A 79 3.24 -1.88 -3.22
N VAL A 80 3.58 -2.79 -2.33
CA VAL A 80 3.58 -2.58 -0.88
C VAL A 80 4.86 -3.11 -0.25
N ILE A 81 5.46 -2.32 0.63
CA ILE A 81 6.66 -2.68 1.39
C ILE A 81 6.42 -2.51 2.90
N PHE A 82 6.82 -3.51 3.67
CA PHE A 82 6.73 -3.54 5.13
C PHE A 82 8.12 -3.59 5.75
N SER A 83 8.29 -2.88 6.87
CA SER A 83 9.47 -2.94 7.75
C SER A 83 9.05 -3.54 9.08
N GLY A 84 9.07 -4.87 9.13
CA GLY A 84 8.42 -5.68 10.16
C GLY A 84 7.25 -6.47 9.58
N PRO A 85 6.63 -7.35 10.39
CA PRO A 85 5.55 -8.22 9.92
C PRO A 85 4.42 -7.45 9.22
N PRO A 86 3.90 -7.94 8.08
CA PRO A 86 2.69 -7.39 7.48
C PRO A 86 1.53 -7.40 8.49
N PRO A 87 0.71 -6.34 8.55
CA PRO A 87 -0.44 -6.28 9.43
C PRO A 87 -1.50 -7.29 8.98
N GLY A 88 -2.15 -7.98 9.93
CA GLY A 88 -3.23 -8.92 9.65
C GLY A 88 -3.15 -10.21 10.48
N PRO A 89 -4.24 -11.00 10.55
CA PRO A 89 -4.22 -12.28 11.24
C PRO A 89 -3.26 -13.22 10.51
N ARG A 90 -2.15 -13.57 11.17
CA ARG A 90 -1.34 -14.71 10.74
C ARG A 90 -2.24 -15.94 10.83
N LEU A 91 -2.33 -16.74 9.78
CA LEU A 91 -2.74 -18.13 9.94
C LEU A 91 -1.70 -18.77 10.85
N ILE A 92 -2.02 -18.87 12.15
CA ILE A 92 -1.22 -19.62 13.11
C ILE A 92 -1.25 -21.07 12.60
N GLN A 93 -0.15 -21.53 12.01
CA GLN A 93 0.10 -22.96 11.98
C GLN A 93 0.25 -23.40 13.44
N PRO A 94 -0.45 -24.45 13.89
CA PRO A 94 -0.38 -24.87 15.28
C PRO A 94 1.02 -25.42 15.56
N ASN A 95 1.92 -24.58 16.06
CA ASN A 95 3.17 -25.02 16.64
C ASN A 95 2.98 -25.09 18.17
N ASN A 96 3.02 -26.32 18.66
CA ASN A 96 3.14 -26.64 20.08
C ASN A 96 4.46 -26.09 20.62
N SER A 97 4.43 -24.94 21.29
CA SER A 97 5.42 -24.62 22.32
C SER A 97 4.92 -23.48 23.20
N ASN A 98 4.80 -23.79 24.49
CA ASN A 98 4.56 -22.85 25.58
C ASN A 98 5.60 -21.72 25.55
N GLU A 99 5.20 -20.50 25.22
CA GLU A 99 5.91 -19.30 25.67
C GLU A 99 4.93 -18.36 26.38
N LEU A 100 5.26 -18.11 27.65
CA LEU A 100 4.53 -17.26 28.59
C LEU A 100 4.58 -15.80 28.11
N VAL A 101 3.42 -15.24 27.80
CA VAL A 101 3.24 -13.78 27.66
C VAL A 101 3.27 -13.18 29.07
N PRO A 102 4.18 -12.22 29.40
CA PRO A 102 4.12 -11.53 30.68
C PRO A 102 2.96 -10.55 30.66
N THR A 103 1.92 -10.84 31.44
CA THR A 103 0.82 -9.89 31.69
C THR A 103 1.25 -8.92 32.79
N THR A 104 1.63 -7.70 32.43
CA THR A 104 1.86 -6.65 33.42
C THR A 104 0.52 -6.06 33.83
N VAL A 105 0.03 -6.47 35.00
CA VAL A 105 -1.11 -5.87 35.70
C VAL A 105 -0.63 -4.55 36.32
N ILE A 106 -1.19 -3.43 35.89
CA ILE A 106 -0.91 -2.13 36.51
C ILE A 106 -1.91 -1.95 37.66
N ASN A 107 -1.43 -2.07 38.90
CA ASN A 107 -2.15 -1.67 40.11
C ASN A 107 -2.15 -0.13 40.20
N LEU A 108 -3.33 0.49 40.27
CA LEU A 108 -3.47 1.87 40.72
C LEU A 108 -3.86 1.86 42.20
N ASP A 109 -2.93 2.25 43.07
CA ASP A 109 -3.20 2.63 44.45
C ASP A 109 -2.55 3.98 44.80
N ASN A 110 -3.42 4.98 44.98
CA ASN A 110 -3.52 5.98 46.05
C ASN A 110 -2.33 6.85 46.54
N ASN A 111 -2.68 8.16 46.56
CA ASN A 111 -2.59 9.14 47.66
C ASN A 111 -1.47 10.21 47.74
N ASN A 112 -1.97 11.45 47.67
CA ASN A 112 -1.51 12.73 48.22
C ASN A 112 -0.53 12.69 49.41
N SER A 113 0.48 13.57 49.40
CA SER A 113 0.64 14.62 50.44
C SER A 113 1.79 15.63 50.18
N SER A 114 1.43 16.90 50.43
CA SER A 114 2.19 18.04 50.98
C SER A 114 3.50 18.57 50.37
N VAL A 115 3.36 19.82 49.92
CA VAL A 115 4.27 20.95 49.66
C VAL A 115 5.47 21.07 50.61
N ASP A 116 6.66 21.30 50.04
CA ASP A 116 7.72 22.11 50.65
C ASP A 116 8.37 23.00 49.58
N ALA A 117 8.56 24.29 49.90
CA ALA A 117 8.94 25.35 48.98
C ALA A 117 10.45 25.63 49.11
N GLY A 118 11.22 25.18 48.12
CA GLY A 118 12.62 25.56 47.93
C GLY A 118 12.83 26.07 46.50
N GLU A 119 13.26 27.33 46.37
CA GLU A 119 13.57 27.97 45.09
C GLU A 119 14.64 27.18 44.32
N GLN A 120 14.24 26.57 43.20
CA GLN A 120 15.15 25.99 42.21
C GLN A 120 14.97 26.72 40.89
N HIS A 121 16.10 27.14 40.32
CA HIS A 121 16.23 27.75 39.01
C HIS A 121 15.43 26.93 37.97
N GLN A 122 14.37 27.53 37.42
CA GLN A 122 13.52 26.89 36.43
C GLN A 122 14.31 26.70 35.13
N GLN A 123 14.77 25.47 34.88
CA GLN A 123 15.01 25.03 33.50
C GLN A 123 13.70 25.15 32.72
N PRO A 124 13.74 25.56 31.44
CA PRO A 124 12.55 25.55 30.61
C PRO A 124 11.90 24.15 30.68
N PRO A 125 10.56 24.06 30.75
CA PRO A 125 9.88 22.78 30.85
C PRO A 125 10.37 21.89 29.71
N GLN A 126 10.99 20.76 30.05
CA GLN A 126 11.34 19.78 29.04
C GLN A 126 10.05 19.44 28.30
N PRO A 127 10.09 19.37 26.95
CA PRO A 127 8.94 18.86 26.21
C PRO A 127 8.55 17.50 26.80
N PRO A 128 7.24 17.18 26.86
CA PRO A 128 6.82 15.88 27.36
C PRO A 128 7.64 14.79 26.66
N PRO A 129 8.08 13.74 27.40
CA PRO A 129 8.72 12.61 26.77
C PRO A 129 7.88 12.18 25.57
N TYR A 130 8.52 12.01 24.41
CA TYR A 130 7.82 11.45 23.26
C TYR A 130 7.09 10.19 23.74
N PRO A 131 5.79 10.02 23.44
CA PRO A 131 5.09 8.81 23.84
C PRO A 131 5.89 7.62 23.33
N ASP A 132 5.99 6.56 24.16
CA ASP A 132 6.56 5.29 23.74
C ASP A 132 5.75 4.82 22.52
N PHE A 133 6.28 5.14 21.34
CA PHE A 133 5.70 4.65 20.10
C PHE A 133 5.79 3.14 20.19
N ASN A 134 4.65 2.49 19.95
CA ASN A 134 4.52 1.05 19.98
C ASN A 134 5.53 0.45 18.97
N LEU A 135 6.76 0.19 19.42
CA LEU A 135 7.90 -0.28 18.62
C LEU A 135 7.61 -1.64 17.96
N GLY A 136 6.50 -2.29 18.34
CA GLY A 136 6.01 -3.53 17.75
C GLY A 136 5.15 -3.36 16.49
N GLN A 137 4.68 -2.16 16.12
CA GLN A 137 3.92 -1.96 14.88
C GLN A 137 4.88 -1.55 13.74
N GLY A 138 5.09 -2.46 12.78
CA GLY A 138 5.94 -2.20 11.62
C GLY A 138 5.48 -1.00 10.79
N LYS A 139 6.43 -0.30 10.16
CA LYS A 139 6.13 0.78 9.20
C LYS A 139 5.84 0.14 7.85
N TRP A 140 4.96 0.73 7.07
CA TRP A 140 4.70 0.26 5.71
C TRP A 140 4.48 1.40 4.74
N VAL A 141 4.74 1.14 3.46
CA VAL A 141 4.44 2.05 2.36
C VAL A 141 3.72 1.25 1.28
N LYS A 142 2.58 1.75 0.81
CA LYS A 142 1.96 1.29 -0.44
C LYS A 142 2.05 2.40 -1.48
N ALA A 143 2.23 2.03 -2.73
CA ALA A 143 2.26 2.96 -3.85
C ALA A 143 1.71 2.30 -5.11
N GLY A 144 0.92 3.03 -5.88
CA GLY A 144 0.08 2.44 -6.90
C GLY A 144 -0.65 3.45 -7.77
N LEU A 145 -1.50 2.92 -8.65
CA LEU A 145 -2.58 3.70 -9.24
C LEU A 145 -3.77 3.66 -8.29
N GLU A 146 -4.38 4.83 -8.07
CA GLU A 146 -5.59 4.98 -7.26
C GLU A 146 -6.62 5.83 -7.99
N PHE A 147 -7.86 5.34 -8.09
CA PHE A 147 -8.98 6.15 -8.55
C PHE A 147 -9.55 6.95 -7.37
N SER A 148 -9.43 8.27 -7.43
CA SER A 148 -10.05 9.14 -6.42
C SER A 148 -10.36 10.52 -6.98
N ALA A 149 -11.42 11.13 -6.48
CA ALA A 149 -11.90 12.44 -6.87
C ALA A 149 -12.17 12.55 -8.38
N GLY A 150 -12.69 11.46 -8.96
CA GLY A 150 -13.08 11.41 -10.37
C GLY A 150 -11.92 11.33 -11.36
N THR A 151 -10.70 11.00 -10.92
CA THR A 151 -9.55 10.73 -11.78
C THR A 151 -8.71 9.55 -11.26
N VAL A 152 -7.89 8.98 -12.15
CA VAL A 152 -6.78 8.12 -11.76
C VAL A 152 -5.59 8.98 -11.32
N ASN A 153 -4.93 8.53 -10.25
CA ASN A 153 -3.80 9.20 -9.60
C ASN A 153 -2.64 8.21 -9.45
N ALA A 154 -1.41 8.70 -9.53
CA ALA A 154 -0.30 8.03 -8.87
C ALA A 154 -0.41 8.33 -7.37
N SER A 155 -0.47 7.29 -6.54
CA SER A 155 -0.75 7.40 -5.11
C SER A 155 0.34 6.75 -4.27
N SER A 156 0.56 7.29 -3.07
CA SER A 156 1.38 6.63 -2.05
C SER A 156 0.85 6.91 -0.66
N VAL A 157 0.82 5.88 0.19
CA VAL A 157 0.53 5.98 1.61
C VAL A 157 1.71 5.44 2.39
N SER A 158 2.19 6.21 3.37
CA SER A 158 3.21 5.78 4.33
C SER A 158 2.58 5.73 5.71
N ALA A 159 2.69 4.59 6.38
CA ALA A 159 2.19 4.41 7.73
C ALA A 159 3.32 4.16 8.73
N THR A 160 3.30 4.90 9.82
CA THR A 160 4.14 4.66 11.01
C THR A 160 3.26 4.47 12.23
N SER A 161 3.82 4.36 13.43
CA SER A 161 3.05 4.16 14.66
C SER A 161 2.07 5.30 14.98
N ASP A 162 2.22 6.46 14.35
CA ASP A 162 1.37 7.63 14.54
C ASP A 162 0.18 7.71 13.56
N GLY A 163 0.15 6.88 12.50
CA GLY A 163 -0.90 6.89 11.49
C GLY A 163 -0.39 6.74 10.06
N ALA A 164 -1.33 6.79 9.11
CA ALA A 164 -1.07 6.81 7.68
C ALA A 164 -1.09 8.25 7.13
N ASP A 165 -0.08 8.59 6.35
CA ASP A 165 0.05 9.83 5.57
C ASP A 165 -0.07 9.51 4.07
N TRP A 166 -1.02 10.14 3.40
CA TRP A 166 -1.46 9.84 2.03
C TRP A 166 -1.23 11.01 1.08
N CYS A 167 -0.67 10.71 -0.09
CA CYS A 167 -0.48 11.68 -1.17
C CYS A 167 -1.02 11.16 -2.50
N LEU A 168 -1.52 12.09 -3.32
CA LEU A 168 -2.01 11.84 -4.67
C LEU A 168 -1.34 12.79 -5.68
N SER A 169 -1.03 12.26 -6.87
CA SER A 169 -0.62 13.02 -8.04
C SER A 169 -1.56 12.69 -9.22
N PRO A 170 -2.47 13.60 -9.61
CA PRO A 170 -3.41 13.36 -10.70
C PRO A 170 -2.70 13.06 -12.02
N LEU A 171 -3.18 12.03 -12.73
CA LEU A 171 -2.64 11.65 -14.04
C LEU A 171 -3.49 12.17 -15.21
N ALA A 172 -4.71 12.60 -14.93
CA ALA A 172 -5.64 13.18 -15.90
C ALA A 172 -6.50 14.27 -15.23
N PRO A 173 -7.19 15.12 -16.00
CA PRO A 173 -8.18 16.04 -15.47
C PRO A 173 -9.33 15.27 -14.78
N PRO A 174 -9.80 15.75 -13.61
CA PRO A 174 -10.90 15.11 -12.89
C PRO A 174 -12.21 15.18 -13.66
N ASN A 175 -13.01 14.13 -13.55
CA ASN A 175 -14.33 13.98 -14.18
C ASN A 175 -14.30 14.06 -15.72
N GLN A 176 -13.14 13.82 -16.33
CA GLN A 176 -13.00 13.68 -17.77
C GLN A 176 -12.64 12.23 -18.13
N PRO A 177 -13.12 11.71 -19.28
CA PRO A 177 -12.69 10.40 -19.76
C PRO A 177 -11.16 10.38 -19.93
N THR A 178 -10.53 9.33 -19.40
CA THR A 178 -9.09 9.07 -19.56
C THR A 178 -8.87 7.65 -20.06
N SER A 179 -7.89 7.48 -20.94
CA SER A 179 -7.40 6.17 -21.41
C SER A 179 -6.37 5.56 -20.46
N ILE A 180 -5.97 6.28 -19.41
CA ILE A 180 -4.96 5.80 -18.46
C ILE A 180 -5.59 4.74 -17.56
N THR A 181 -5.28 3.48 -17.86
CA THR A 181 -5.64 2.31 -17.05
C THR A 181 -4.42 1.62 -16.45
N SER A 182 -3.21 2.02 -16.85
CA SER A 182 -1.96 1.39 -16.42
C SER A 182 -0.97 2.38 -15.82
N LEU A 183 -0.13 1.89 -14.90
CA LEU A 183 0.93 2.65 -14.28
C LEU A 183 2.10 1.73 -13.95
N ARG A 184 3.32 2.11 -14.34
CA ARG A 184 4.53 1.46 -13.83
C ARG A 184 4.95 2.15 -12.55
N ILE A 185 5.10 1.41 -11.46
CA ILE A 185 5.52 1.92 -10.14
C ILE A 185 6.89 1.31 -9.81
N LYS A 186 7.76 2.12 -9.18
CA LYS A 186 9.03 1.65 -8.63
C LYS A 186 9.22 2.17 -7.21
N LEU A 187 9.65 1.28 -6.34
CA LEU A 187 10.14 1.53 -5.00
C LEU A 187 11.66 1.33 -5.01
N GLU A 188 12.42 2.29 -4.49
CA GLU A 188 13.89 2.27 -4.54
C GLU A 188 14.48 2.72 -3.20
N ARG A 189 15.44 1.95 -2.67
CA ARG A 189 16.15 2.31 -1.45
C ARG A 189 17.30 3.25 -1.76
N ILE A 190 17.30 4.43 -1.14
CA ILE A 190 18.41 5.38 -1.18
C ILE A 190 18.88 5.63 0.25
N GLY A 191 19.95 4.94 0.66
CA GLY A 191 20.42 4.96 2.05
C GLY A 191 19.39 4.40 3.02
N HIS A 192 18.87 5.25 3.92
CA HIS A 192 17.77 4.92 4.83
C HIS A 192 16.40 5.38 4.32
N SER A 193 16.33 6.07 3.19
CA SER A 193 15.09 6.55 2.58
C SER A 193 14.51 5.52 1.60
N LEU A 194 13.19 5.52 1.47
CA LEU A 194 12.47 4.86 0.39
C LEU A 194 11.97 5.92 -0.59
N TRP A 195 12.35 5.80 -1.84
CA TRP A 195 11.90 6.67 -2.92
C TRP A 195 10.83 5.95 -3.75
N VAL A 196 9.77 6.68 -4.09
CA VAL A 196 8.63 6.20 -4.87
C VAL A 196 8.63 6.91 -6.21
N TRP A 197 8.63 6.15 -7.29
CA TRP A 197 8.63 6.62 -8.65
C TRP A 197 7.47 6.03 -9.44
N TYR A 198 7.06 6.71 -10.49
CA TYR A 198 6.07 6.19 -11.44
C TYR A 198 6.37 6.58 -12.89
N GLN A 199 5.82 5.83 -13.82
CA GLN A 199 5.85 6.10 -15.25
C GLN A 199 4.51 5.69 -15.86
N ILE A 200 3.99 6.47 -16.81
CA ILE A 200 2.78 6.12 -17.56
C ILE A 200 3.22 5.31 -18.78
N PRO A 201 2.83 4.03 -18.90
CA PRO A 201 3.21 3.21 -20.05
C PRO A 201 2.73 3.83 -21.38
N PRO A 202 3.49 3.69 -22.48
CA PRO A 202 3.06 4.20 -23.80
C PRO A 202 1.71 3.64 -24.26
N SER A 203 1.39 2.40 -23.89
CA SER A 203 0.11 1.74 -24.18
C SER A 203 -1.11 2.44 -23.56
N SER A 204 -0.91 3.31 -22.57
CA SER A 204 -1.99 4.07 -21.92
C SER A 204 -2.38 5.36 -22.68
N PHE A 205 -1.65 5.72 -23.75
CA PHE A 205 -1.98 6.86 -24.62
C PHE A 205 -2.70 6.37 -25.89
N SER A 206 -3.88 6.92 -26.18
CA SER A 206 -4.58 6.68 -27.45
C SER A 206 -3.79 7.24 -28.63
N THR A 207 -3.71 6.50 -29.73
CA THR A 207 -3.01 6.84 -30.98
C THR A 207 -3.49 8.11 -31.71
N ASP A 208 -4.53 8.79 -31.22
CA ASP A 208 -5.16 9.92 -31.92
C ASP A 208 -4.63 11.31 -31.51
N GLN A 209 -3.57 11.39 -30.70
CA GLN A 209 -2.93 12.66 -30.33
C GLN A 209 -1.48 12.78 -30.83
N GLU A 210 -1.23 12.38 -32.08
CA GLU A 210 -0.08 12.86 -32.84
C GLU A 210 -0.39 14.24 -33.42
N SER A 211 0.09 15.30 -32.76
CA SER A 211 0.63 16.55 -33.37
C SER A 211 0.50 17.77 -32.45
N SER A 212 1.38 17.87 -31.47
CA SER A 212 2.01 19.16 -31.16
C SER A 212 3.38 18.91 -30.54
N HIS A 213 4.33 19.74 -30.92
CA HIS A 213 5.76 19.48 -30.78
C HIS A 213 6.21 19.13 -29.33
N SER A 214 6.69 17.89 -29.16
CA SER A 214 7.51 17.29 -28.06
C SER A 214 6.96 17.30 -26.61
N PRO A 215 6.53 16.13 -26.08
CA PRO A 215 7.16 15.51 -24.90
C PRO A 215 7.03 13.95 -24.82
N GLY A 216 7.10 13.23 -25.95
CA GLY A 216 6.97 11.76 -25.97
C GLY A 216 7.99 11.01 -25.10
N SER A 217 9.20 11.56 -24.87
CA SER A 217 10.19 10.95 -23.97
C SER A 217 9.94 11.22 -22.48
N ALA A 218 9.12 12.20 -22.12
CA ALA A 218 8.80 12.53 -20.72
C ALA A 218 7.71 11.62 -20.13
N ALA A 219 6.93 10.94 -20.98
CA ALA A 219 6.11 9.81 -20.58
C ALA A 219 6.95 8.54 -20.37
N GLN A 220 8.14 8.47 -20.98
CA GLN A 220 9.09 7.35 -20.84
C GLN A 220 10.04 7.50 -19.65
N SER A 221 10.14 8.70 -19.06
CA SER A 221 11.01 8.95 -17.91
C SER A 221 10.26 8.74 -16.59
N TRP A 222 10.91 8.07 -15.64
CA TRP A 222 10.46 7.98 -14.25
C TRP A 222 10.22 9.36 -13.63
N ARG A 223 9.06 9.53 -13.00
CA ARG A 223 8.66 10.73 -12.23
C ARG A 223 8.68 10.40 -10.75
N LYS A 224 9.29 11.26 -9.92
CA LYS A 224 9.33 11.05 -8.47
C LYS A 224 7.96 11.41 -7.88
N LEU A 225 7.35 10.48 -7.15
CA LEU A 225 6.10 10.70 -6.44
C LEU A 225 6.35 11.12 -4.99
N ARG A 226 7.24 10.40 -4.29
CA ARG A 226 7.45 10.58 -2.86
C ARG A 226 8.85 10.19 -2.43
N GLU A 227 9.31 10.82 -1.36
CA GLU A 227 10.46 10.38 -0.58
C GLU A 227 10.03 10.17 0.87
N VAL A 228 10.21 8.95 1.37
CA VAL A 228 9.94 8.57 2.76
C VAL A 228 11.27 8.42 3.47
N THR A 229 11.68 9.46 4.17
CA THR A 229 12.94 9.46 4.92
C THR A 229 12.89 8.48 6.09
N TRP A 230 14.03 7.84 6.39
CA TRP A 230 14.21 6.94 7.54
C TRP A 230 13.34 5.67 7.54
N PHE A 231 12.75 5.31 6.40
CA PHE A 231 11.98 4.06 6.26
C PHE A 231 12.80 2.83 6.68
N PHE A 232 14.07 2.75 6.29
CA PHE A 232 14.96 1.62 6.62
C PHE A 232 15.82 1.85 7.88
N TRP A 233 15.62 2.95 8.62
CA TRP A 233 16.37 3.18 9.85
C TRP A 233 15.91 2.23 10.95
N GLY A 234 16.86 1.53 11.58
CA GLY A 234 16.61 0.56 12.64
C GLY A 234 15.91 -0.73 12.17
N VAL A 235 15.86 -0.98 10.86
CA VAL A 235 15.18 -2.14 10.27
C VAL A 235 16.23 -3.14 9.83
N GLU A 236 16.15 -4.37 10.34
CA GLU A 236 16.94 -5.48 9.81
C GLU A 236 16.41 -5.88 8.43
N ASP A 237 17.29 -6.13 7.46
CA ASP A 237 16.88 -6.42 6.08
C ASP A 237 15.96 -7.66 6.00
N LYS A 238 16.16 -8.65 6.89
CA LYS A 238 15.32 -9.86 6.99
C LYS A 238 13.88 -9.60 7.45
N SER A 239 13.63 -8.41 7.98
CA SER A 239 12.31 -7.93 8.39
C SER A 239 11.62 -7.12 7.29
N VAL A 240 12.25 -6.96 6.13
CA VAL A 240 11.63 -6.28 5.00
C VAL A 240 10.83 -7.27 4.17
N HIS A 241 9.58 -6.91 3.91
CA HIS A 241 8.69 -7.66 3.03
C HIS A 241 8.24 -6.75 1.91
N ILE A 242 8.27 -7.23 0.67
CA ILE A 242 7.90 -6.47 -0.52
C ILE A 242 6.98 -7.32 -1.38
N GLY A 243 5.96 -6.69 -1.94
CA GLY A 243 4.94 -7.40 -2.70
C GLY A 243 4.04 -6.47 -3.48
N VAL A 244 2.98 -7.07 -4.01
CA VAL A 244 1.90 -6.39 -4.72
C VAL A 244 0.61 -6.43 -3.91
N TYR A 245 -0.27 -5.45 -4.12
CA TYR A 245 -1.56 -5.37 -3.46
C TYR A 245 -2.66 -4.88 -4.40
N ALA A 246 -3.91 -5.18 -4.05
CA ALA A 246 -5.10 -4.58 -4.65
C ALA A 246 -6.11 -4.22 -3.54
N CYS A 247 -6.84 -3.11 -3.69
CA CYS A 247 -7.90 -2.71 -2.77
C CYS A 247 -9.15 -2.28 -3.53
N ARG A 248 -10.32 -2.62 -2.99
CA ARG A 248 -11.61 -2.02 -3.34
C ARG A 248 -12.33 -1.62 -2.05
N PRO A 249 -12.04 -0.41 -1.51
CA PRO A 249 -12.66 0.06 -0.28
C PRO A 249 -14.15 0.38 -0.45
N ALA A 250 -14.56 0.84 -1.64
CA ALA A 250 -15.95 1.11 -1.92
C ALA A 250 -16.82 -0.16 -1.86
N ASN A 251 -17.97 -0.02 -1.20
CA ASN A 251 -18.99 -1.07 -1.05
C ASN A 251 -20.36 -0.57 -1.48
N ILE A 252 -20.39 0.12 -2.61
CA ILE A 252 -21.61 0.55 -3.27
C ILE A 252 -21.78 -0.28 -4.55
N SER A 253 -23.02 -0.45 -5.02
CA SER A 253 -23.28 -1.16 -6.28
C SER A 253 -22.67 -0.41 -7.45
N ILE A 254 -22.04 -1.12 -8.39
CA ILE A 254 -21.48 -0.52 -9.62
C ILE A 254 -22.55 0.22 -10.45
N SER A 255 -23.82 -0.17 -10.34
CA SER A 255 -24.96 0.54 -10.97
C SER A 255 -25.16 1.97 -10.45
N SER A 256 -24.58 2.31 -9.31
CA SER A 256 -24.68 3.63 -8.67
C SER A 256 -23.39 4.45 -8.77
N THR A 257 -22.43 4.08 -9.62
CA THR A 257 -21.11 4.73 -9.68
C THR A 257 -20.82 5.50 -10.97
N MET A 258 -19.79 6.33 -10.92
CA MET A 258 -19.30 7.13 -12.05
C MET A 258 -18.87 6.26 -13.26
N TRP A 259 -18.48 5.00 -13.03
CA TRP A 259 -18.24 4.04 -14.11
C TRP A 259 -19.51 3.71 -14.90
N ALA A 260 -20.63 3.43 -14.23
CA ALA A 260 -21.91 3.17 -14.90
C ALA A 260 -22.40 4.40 -15.66
N ALA A 261 -22.16 5.59 -15.12
CA ALA A 261 -22.41 6.85 -15.83
C ALA A 261 -21.53 7.02 -17.08
N ARG A 262 -20.27 6.55 -17.06
CA ARG A 262 -19.33 6.64 -18.18
C ARG A 262 -19.57 5.60 -19.28
N ASN A 263 -20.02 4.40 -18.92
CA ASN A 263 -20.13 3.25 -19.84
C ASN A 263 -21.58 2.85 -20.19
N GLY A 264 -22.58 3.69 -19.89
CA GLY A 264 -23.93 3.55 -20.44
C GLY A 264 -24.75 2.36 -19.93
N GLY A 265 -24.40 1.78 -18.78
CA GLY A 265 -25.22 0.76 -18.12
C GLY A 265 -25.32 -0.60 -18.82
N GLN A 266 -24.44 -0.95 -19.76
CA GLN A 266 -24.39 -2.31 -20.31
C GLN A 266 -23.66 -3.28 -19.38
N TYR A 267 -24.44 -4.10 -18.67
CA TYR A 267 -23.93 -5.25 -17.92
C TYR A 267 -23.69 -6.43 -18.86
N PHE A 268 -22.43 -6.82 -19.04
CA PHE A 268 -22.07 -8.14 -19.55
C PHE A 268 -21.88 -9.07 -18.35
N HIS A 269 -22.77 -10.06 -18.24
CA HIS A 269 -22.74 -11.05 -17.17
C HIS A 269 -21.73 -12.14 -17.53
N ASP A 270 -20.45 -11.92 -17.22
CA ASP A 270 -19.41 -12.94 -17.39
C ASP A 270 -19.02 -13.58 -16.06
N ASN A 271 -18.64 -14.86 -16.13
CA ASN A 271 -18.37 -15.80 -15.03
C ASN A 271 -17.09 -15.49 -14.20
N ARG A 272 -16.75 -14.21 -14.03
CA ARG A 272 -15.59 -13.71 -13.29
C ARG A 272 -15.85 -13.64 -11.77
N PRO A 273 -14.81 -13.54 -10.91
CA PRO A 273 -14.97 -13.31 -9.47
C PRO A 273 -16.01 -12.21 -9.23
N SER A 274 -16.80 -12.33 -8.15
CA SER A 274 -18.08 -11.63 -7.92
C SER A 274 -18.18 -10.29 -8.68
N PRO A 275 -19.29 -9.95 -9.35
CA PRO A 275 -19.40 -8.84 -10.31
C PRO A 275 -18.99 -7.44 -9.79
N ASN A 276 -18.66 -7.32 -8.51
CA ASN A 276 -18.17 -6.13 -7.83
C ASN A 276 -16.69 -6.23 -7.35
N SER A 277 -15.87 -7.20 -7.76
CA SER A 277 -14.44 -7.28 -7.37
C SER A 277 -13.53 -6.54 -8.35
N LEU A 278 -12.52 -5.82 -7.84
CA LEU A 278 -11.47 -5.21 -8.66
C LEU A 278 -10.51 -6.32 -9.04
N VAL A 279 -10.17 -6.43 -10.32
CA VAL A 279 -9.11 -7.32 -10.78
C VAL A 279 -7.96 -6.46 -11.28
N VAL A 280 -6.80 -6.56 -10.63
CA VAL A 280 -5.59 -5.85 -11.03
C VAL A 280 -4.64 -6.85 -11.69
N ASP A 281 -4.23 -6.56 -12.91
CA ASP A 281 -3.18 -7.26 -13.63
C ASP A 281 -1.81 -6.65 -13.28
N PHE A 282 -0.83 -7.52 -13.07
CA PHE A 282 0.55 -7.19 -12.74
C PHE A 282 1.48 -7.77 -13.79
N GLU A 283 2.34 -6.94 -14.34
CA GLU A 283 3.31 -7.29 -15.37
C GLU A 283 4.70 -6.80 -14.99
N ASP A 284 5.74 -7.49 -15.47
CA ASP A 284 7.15 -7.13 -15.27
C ASP A 284 7.52 -6.91 -13.79
N LEU A 285 6.98 -7.73 -12.88
CA LEU A 285 7.37 -7.64 -11.47
C LEU A 285 8.86 -8.00 -11.33
N GLU A 286 9.65 -7.05 -10.85
CA GLU A 286 11.06 -7.25 -10.50
C GLU A 286 11.33 -6.81 -9.06
N ILE A 287 12.18 -7.56 -8.35
CA ILE A 287 12.55 -7.31 -6.95
C ILE A 287 14.04 -7.64 -6.78
N PHE A 288 14.83 -6.69 -6.27
CA PHE A 288 16.27 -6.81 -6.08
C PHE A 288 16.71 -6.48 -4.66
#